data_AF-A0A1E3X7I7-F1
#
_entry.id   AF-A0A1E3X7I7-F1
#
_cell.length_a   1.000
_cell.length_b   1.000
_cell.length_c   1.000
_cell.angle_alpha   90.00
_cell.angle_beta   90.00
_cell.angle_gamma   90.00
#
_symmetry.space_group_name_H-M   'P 1'
#
loop_
_entity.id
_entity.type
_entity.pdbx_description
1 polymer ?
#
loop_
_entity_poly.entity_id
_entity_poly.type
_entity_poly.pdbx_seq_one_letter_code
_entity_poly.pdbx_strand_id
1 'polypeptide(L)'
;MNKFYKKGLINVILLIFACITSIVYAMGRHDKEGNIEWREGLEQAKKEAQESDKLIFFFFHHPMCSGCKKIIAETLPDTQVKKTLEGEFVPLTYLVTEAKNMVQQYKVSWTPTFILADKNGNEQDRWIGFLPPGDFLAQVALSEGHAAFKKEDFNAAQRYFEKVLKEFSESAYAPEARYLLGVSQYKVTHDSSYLKKTWEDMKAQYPNDNWTKKASAWGN
;
A
#
# COMPACT_ATOMS: atom_id res chain seq x y z
N MET A 1 60.08 -28.12 -8.98
CA MET A 1 58.66 -28.13 -9.41
C MET A 1 57.67 -27.38 -8.50
N ASN A 2 58.08 -26.66 -7.44
CA ASN A 2 57.13 -26.16 -6.41
C ASN A 2 56.74 -24.67 -6.46
N LYS A 3 57.37 -23.84 -7.30
CA LYS A 3 57.14 -22.37 -7.28
C LYS A 3 56.03 -21.90 -8.22
N PHE A 4 55.81 -22.62 -9.33
CA PHE A 4 54.73 -22.34 -10.29
C PHE A 4 53.35 -22.75 -9.76
N TYR A 5 53.23 -23.93 -9.14
CA TYR A 5 51.97 -24.41 -8.54
C TYR A 5 51.48 -23.51 -7.40
N LYS A 6 52.39 -22.99 -6.54
CA LYS A 6 52.01 -22.06 -5.47
C LYS A 6 51.46 -20.72 -5.99
N LYS A 7 52.05 -20.16 -7.06
CA LYS A 7 51.55 -18.91 -7.66
C LYS A 7 50.20 -19.07 -8.35
N GLY A 8 49.99 -20.19 -9.05
CA GLY A 8 48.70 -20.51 -9.66
C GLY A 8 47.59 -20.69 -8.62
N LEU A 9 47.88 -21.40 -7.52
CA LEU A 9 46.92 -21.65 -6.45
C LEU A 9 46.53 -20.36 -5.69
N ILE A 10 47.50 -19.46 -5.44
CA ILE A 10 47.23 -18.15 -4.81
C ILE A 10 46.34 -17.28 -5.70
N ASN A 11 46.58 -17.25 -7.02
CA ASN A 11 45.76 -16.47 -7.95
C ASN A 11 44.32 -17.02 -8.06
N VAL A 12 44.13 -18.34 -8.01
CA VAL A 12 42.80 -18.97 -8.02
C VAL A 12 42.03 -18.65 -6.73
N ILE A 13 42.68 -18.70 -5.57
CA ILE A 13 42.06 -18.35 -4.29
C ILE A 13 41.68 -16.86 -4.26
N LEU A 14 42.54 -15.97 -4.77
CA LEU A 14 42.23 -14.53 -4.87
C LEU A 14 41.04 -14.25 -5.81
N LEU A 15 40.95 -14.96 -6.93
CA LEU A 15 39.82 -14.84 -7.86
C LEU A 15 38.50 -15.38 -7.27
N ILE A 16 38.55 -16.51 -6.55
CA ILE A 16 37.38 -17.06 -5.85
C ILE A 16 36.94 -16.10 -4.73
N PHE A 17 37.88 -15.56 -3.96
CA PHE A 17 37.57 -14.60 -2.89
C PHE A 17 36.99 -13.30 -3.47
N ALA A 18 37.56 -12.76 -4.55
CA ALA A 18 37.03 -11.59 -5.25
C ALA A 18 35.63 -11.83 -5.86
N CYS A 19 35.37 -13.04 -6.36
CA CYS A 19 34.07 -13.43 -6.88
C CYS A 19 33.04 -13.59 -5.76
N ILE A 20 33.41 -14.21 -4.64
CA ILE A 20 32.57 -14.33 -3.44
C ILE A 20 32.30 -12.95 -2.83
N THR A 21 33.29 -12.06 -2.73
CA THR A 21 33.04 -10.69 -2.24
C THR A 21 32.14 -9.90 -3.18
N SER A 22 32.24 -10.10 -4.49
CA SER A 22 31.36 -9.44 -5.48
C SER A 22 29.93 -10.00 -5.45
N ILE A 23 29.78 -11.31 -5.26
CA ILE A 23 28.48 -11.98 -5.11
C ILE A 23 27.83 -11.57 -3.79
N VAL A 24 28.59 -11.50 -2.69
CA VAL A 24 28.09 -11.01 -1.38
C VAL A 24 27.77 -9.52 -1.43
N TYR A 25 28.54 -8.69 -2.15
CA TYR A 25 28.20 -7.28 -2.39
C TYR A 25 26.95 -7.10 -3.25
N ALA A 26 26.71 -7.99 -4.22
CA ALA A 26 25.51 -8.00 -5.05
C ALA A 26 24.28 -8.53 -4.30
N MET A 27 24.47 -9.50 -3.40
CA MET A 27 23.41 -10.05 -2.53
C MET A 27 23.08 -9.15 -1.33
N GLY A 28 23.97 -8.23 -0.97
CA GLY A 28 23.89 -7.40 0.23
C GLY A 28 23.46 -5.95 0.01
N ARG A 29 22.82 -5.61 -1.11
CA ARG A 29 22.40 -4.22 -1.42
C ARG A 29 20.94 -4.06 -1.84
N HIS A 30 20.07 -4.95 -1.40
CA HIS A 30 18.64 -4.65 -1.27
C HIS A 30 18.39 -4.28 0.19
N ASP A 31 18.72 -3.04 0.56
CA ASP A 31 18.12 -2.42 1.74
C ASP A 31 16.63 -2.27 1.42
N LYS A 32 15.86 -3.37 1.58
CA LYS A 32 14.43 -3.46 1.22
C LYS A 32 13.74 -2.24 1.79
N GLU A 33 13.10 -1.44 0.95
CA GLU A 33 12.62 -0.11 1.29
C GLU A 33 11.80 -0.16 2.59
N GLY A 34 12.36 0.39 3.67
CA GLY A 34 11.71 0.44 4.98
C GLY A 34 11.53 -0.91 5.68
N ASN A 35 12.40 -1.88 5.41
CA ASN A 35 12.36 -3.22 5.99
C ASN A 35 11.07 -4.00 5.70
N ILE A 36 10.52 -3.86 4.50
CA ILE A 36 9.35 -4.63 4.04
C ILE A 36 9.80 -5.75 3.10
N GLU A 37 9.16 -6.92 3.19
CA GLU A 37 9.36 -8.04 2.27
C GLU A 37 8.74 -7.80 0.88
N TRP A 38 9.35 -6.94 0.08
CA TRP A 38 8.88 -6.60 -1.27
C TRP A 38 9.03 -7.74 -2.29
N ARG A 39 8.07 -7.83 -3.21
CA ARG A 39 8.21 -8.49 -4.51
C ARG A 39 8.63 -7.46 -5.56
N GLU A 40 9.23 -7.91 -6.65
CA GLU A 40 9.69 -7.04 -7.75
C GLU A 40 9.04 -7.41 -9.10
N GLY A 41 8.23 -8.47 -9.15
CA GLY A 41 7.57 -8.96 -10.36
C GLY A 41 6.06 -9.05 -10.24
N LEU A 42 5.33 -8.39 -11.14
CA LEU A 42 3.86 -8.37 -11.15
C LEU A 42 3.27 -9.77 -11.32
N GLU A 43 3.83 -10.60 -12.20
CA GLU A 43 3.32 -11.97 -12.39
C GLU A 43 3.52 -12.86 -11.16
N GLN A 44 4.63 -12.70 -10.44
CA GLN A 44 4.84 -13.37 -9.16
C GLN A 44 3.83 -12.86 -8.12
N ALA A 45 3.66 -11.54 -8.02
CA ALA A 45 2.73 -10.94 -7.07
C ALA A 45 1.28 -11.34 -7.33
N LYS A 46 0.86 -11.43 -8.61
CA LYS A 46 -0.46 -11.93 -9.02
C LYS A 46 -0.67 -13.38 -8.62
N LYS A 47 0.33 -14.25 -8.86
CA LYS A 47 0.25 -15.65 -8.45
C LYS A 47 0.08 -15.77 -6.93
N GLU A 48 0.90 -15.07 -6.15
CA GLU A 48 0.80 -15.08 -4.69
C GLU A 48 -0.53 -14.49 -4.19
N ALA A 49 -1.01 -13.41 -4.80
CA ALA A 49 -2.29 -12.80 -4.49
C ALA A 49 -3.47 -13.72 -4.79
N GLN A 50 -3.39 -14.52 -5.86
CA GLN A 50 -4.38 -15.55 -6.17
C GLN A 50 -4.38 -16.70 -5.16
N GLU A 51 -3.21 -17.16 -4.74
CA GLU A 51 -3.05 -18.27 -3.77
C GLU A 51 -3.46 -17.86 -2.34
N SER A 52 -3.21 -16.61 -1.97
CA SER A 52 -3.50 -16.08 -0.62
C SER A 52 -4.82 -15.30 -0.52
N ASP A 53 -5.50 -15.09 -1.64
CA ASP A 53 -6.68 -14.22 -1.79
C ASP A 53 -6.48 -12.79 -1.24
N LYS A 54 -5.25 -12.27 -1.36
CA LYS A 54 -4.86 -10.93 -0.93
C LYS A 54 -4.91 -9.93 -2.08
N LEU A 55 -5.00 -8.64 -1.73
CA LEU A 55 -4.73 -7.55 -2.68
C LEU A 55 -3.22 -7.38 -2.87
N ILE A 56 -2.84 -6.81 -4.02
CA ILE A 56 -1.45 -6.42 -4.30
C ILE A 56 -1.29 -4.96 -3.89
N PHE A 57 -0.30 -4.68 -3.05
CA PHE A 57 0.06 -3.32 -2.64
C PHE A 57 1.28 -2.87 -3.45
N PHE A 58 1.12 -1.87 -4.31
CA PHE A 58 2.22 -1.31 -5.09
C PHE A 58 2.85 -0.13 -4.37
N PHE A 59 4.17 -0.05 -4.42
CA PHE A 59 4.95 1.13 -4.07
C PHE A 59 5.83 1.55 -5.24
N PHE A 60 5.47 2.66 -5.90
CA PHE A 60 6.33 3.27 -6.92
C PHE A 60 7.16 4.38 -6.29
N HIS A 61 8.48 4.27 -6.40
CA HIS A 61 9.41 5.16 -5.70
C HIS A 61 10.59 5.61 -6.56
N HIS A 62 11.28 6.63 -6.07
CA HIS A 62 12.52 7.14 -6.64
C HIS A 62 13.50 7.56 -5.53
N PRO A 63 14.79 7.18 -5.56
CA PRO A 63 15.75 7.48 -4.50
C PRO A 63 15.97 8.98 -4.24
N MET A 64 15.82 9.82 -5.26
CA MET A 64 15.95 11.28 -5.13
C MET A 64 14.64 11.99 -4.73
N CYS A 65 13.54 11.26 -4.53
CA CYS A 65 12.28 11.86 -4.09
C CYS A 65 12.28 12.04 -2.57
N SER A 66 12.05 13.27 -2.10
CA SER A 66 11.97 13.59 -0.66
C SER A 66 10.86 12.82 0.06
N GLY A 67 9.68 12.70 -0.55
CA GLY A 67 8.57 11.92 -0.02
C GLY A 67 8.88 10.42 0.08
N CYS A 68 9.61 9.87 -0.91
CA CYS A 68 10.05 8.48 -0.86
C CYS A 68 11.05 8.25 0.28
N LYS A 69 12.07 9.13 0.41
CA LYS A 69 13.03 9.06 1.52
C LYS A 69 12.31 9.10 2.88
N LYS A 70 11.34 9.99 3.02
CA LYS A 70 10.60 10.16 4.26
C LYS A 70 9.75 8.93 4.59
N ILE A 71 9.00 8.39 3.63
CA ILE A 71 8.16 7.21 3.89
C ILE A 71 9.00 5.97 4.21
N ILE A 72 10.15 5.80 3.54
CA ILE A 72 11.11 4.71 3.78
C ILE A 72 11.74 4.80 5.17
N ALA A 73 12.00 6.02 5.65
CA ALA A 73 12.65 6.22 6.94
C ALA A 73 11.67 6.21 8.13
N GLU A 74 10.45 6.71 7.96
CA GLU A 74 9.53 6.97 9.08
C GLU A 74 8.32 6.04 9.11
N THR A 75 7.74 5.73 7.94
CA THR A 75 6.43 5.07 7.88
C THR A 75 6.53 3.57 7.66
N LEU A 76 7.26 3.14 6.63
CA LEU A 76 7.43 1.72 6.31
C LEU A 76 8.06 0.88 7.46
N PRO A 77 9.07 1.36 8.22
CA PRO A 77 9.64 0.59 9.31
C PRO A 77 8.77 0.58 10.59
N ASP A 78 7.68 1.35 10.64
CA ASP A 78 6.73 1.26 11.76
C ASP A 78 6.19 -0.17 11.90
N THR A 79 6.11 -0.65 13.14
CA THR A 79 5.77 -2.06 13.40
C THR A 79 4.36 -2.41 12.92
N GLN A 80 3.40 -1.51 13.09
CA GLN A 80 2.03 -1.75 12.67
C GLN A 80 1.90 -1.63 11.15
N VAL A 81 2.58 -0.66 10.53
CA VAL A 81 2.65 -0.54 9.06
C VAL A 81 3.22 -1.81 8.43
N LYS A 82 4.40 -2.26 8.89
CA LYS A 82 5.03 -3.49 8.39
C LYS A 82 4.12 -4.70 8.55
N LYS A 83 3.54 -4.87 9.75
CA LYS A 83 2.63 -5.97 10.03
C LYS A 83 1.42 -5.96 9.10
N THR A 84 0.83 -4.80 8.85
CA THR A 84 -0.30 -4.65 7.92
C THR A 84 0.12 -4.97 6.50
N LEU A 85 1.20 -4.37 5.97
CA LEU A 85 1.63 -4.58 4.59
C LEU A 85 1.99 -6.05 4.30
N GLU A 86 2.74 -6.72 5.18
CA GLU A 86 3.13 -8.11 4.95
C GLU A 86 2.02 -9.11 5.34
N GLY A 87 1.19 -8.75 6.32
CA GLY A 87 0.12 -9.60 6.84
C GLY A 87 -1.10 -9.64 5.93
N GLU A 88 -1.48 -8.51 5.36
CA GLU A 88 -2.77 -8.30 4.69
C GLU A 88 -2.63 -8.18 3.17
N PHE A 89 -1.43 -7.89 2.66
CA PHE A 89 -1.19 -7.67 1.22
C PHE A 89 -0.09 -8.57 0.66
N VAL A 90 0.08 -8.51 -0.66
CA VAL A 90 1.31 -8.88 -1.37
C VAL A 90 2.05 -7.57 -1.71
N PRO A 91 3.09 -7.18 -0.95
CA PRO A 91 3.85 -5.96 -1.22
C PRO A 91 4.68 -6.09 -2.50
N LEU A 92 4.55 -5.14 -3.42
CA LEU A 92 5.27 -5.07 -4.68
C LEU A 92 5.87 -3.67 -4.85
N THR A 93 7.17 -3.57 -5.09
CA THR A 93 7.84 -2.28 -5.26
C THR A 93 8.38 -2.12 -6.68
N TYR A 94 8.42 -0.87 -7.15
CA TYR A 94 9.01 -0.50 -8.43
C TYR A 94 9.79 0.81 -8.33
N LEU A 95 11.07 0.73 -8.69
CA LEU A 95 11.89 1.90 -8.99
C LEU A 95 11.47 2.47 -10.35
N VAL A 96 10.94 3.69 -10.36
CA VAL A 96 10.33 4.30 -11.57
C VAL A 96 11.31 4.48 -12.73
N THR A 97 12.62 4.57 -12.48
CA THR A 97 13.65 4.68 -13.53
C THR A 97 13.91 3.36 -14.25
N GLU A 98 13.63 2.23 -13.60
CA GLU A 98 13.90 0.88 -14.10
C GLU A 98 12.63 0.22 -14.66
N ALA A 99 11.48 0.47 -14.04
CA ALA A 99 10.21 -0.16 -14.39
C ALA A 99 9.33 0.67 -15.35
N LYS A 100 9.90 1.14 -16.48
CA LYS A 100 9.21 2.05 -17.43
C LYS A 100 7.87 1.51 -17.94
N ASN A 101 7.78 0.21 -18.21
CA ASN A 101 6.55 -0.45 -18.63
C ASN A 101 5.47 -0.40 -17.54
N MET A 102 5.84 -0.63 -16.28
CA MET A 102 4.91 -0.56 -15.15
C MET A 102 4.45 0.88 -14.90
N VAL A 103 5.38 1.85 -14.99
CA VAL A 103 5.06 3.29 -14.91
C VAL A 103 4.03 3.68 -15.97
N GLN A 104 4.19 3.21 -17.21
CA GLN A 104 3.24 3.46 -18.29
C GLN A 104 1.89 2.75 -18.05
N GLN A 105 1.92 1.46 -17.71
CA GLN A 105 0.73 0.64 -17.48
C GLN A 105 -0.16 1.23 -16.37
N TYR A 106 0.44 1.60 -15.23
CA TYR A 106 -0.25 2.19 -14.09
C TYR A 106 -0.28 3.73 -14.14
N LYS A 107 0.12 4.35 -15.26
CA LYS A 107 0.07 5.81 -15.48
C LYS A 107 0.67 6.60 -14.31
N VAL A 108 1.80 6.15 -13.76
CA VAL A 108 2.45 6.78 -12.61
C VAL A 108 3.13 8.08 -13.07
N SER A 109 2.68 9.22 -12.55
CA SER A 109 3.20 10.55 -12.88
C SER A 109 3.92 11.25 -11.73
N TRP A 110 3.86 10.70 -10.52
CA TRP A 110 4.47 11.26 -9.32
C TRP A 110 4.96 10.17 -8.37
N THR A 111 5.86 10.51 -7.45
CA THR A 111 6.32 9.59 -6.40
C THR A 111 6.35 10.27 -5.01
N PRO A 112 6.13 9.54 -3.91
CA PRO A 112 5.71 8.14 -3.90
C PRO A 112 4.27 7.99 -4.40
N THR A 113 3.99 6.90 -5.13
CA THR A 113 2.62 6.52 -5.53
C THR A 113 2.34 5.12 -4.98
N PHE A 114 1.16 4.97 -4.40
CA PHE A 114 0.68 3.71 -3.85
C PHE A 114 -0.60 3.29 -4.57
N ILE A 115 -0.71 2.00 -4.86
CA ILE A 115 -1.89 1.43 -5.53
C ILE A 115 -2.28 0.15 -4.80
N LEU A 116 -3.55 0.02 -4.48
CA LEU A 116 -4.16 -1.28 -4.17
C LEU A 116 -4.74 -1.86 -5.44
N ALA A 117 -4.30 -3.06 -5.82
CA ALA A 117 -4.83 -3.78 -6.96
C ALA A 117 -5.44 -5.11 -6.54
N ASP A 118 -6.37 -5.61 -7.35
CA ASP A 118 -6.89 -6.97 -7.19
C ASP A 118 -5.84 -8.03 -7.55
N LYS A 119 -6.18 -9.30 -7.35
CA LYS A 119 -5.33 -10.46 -7.66
C LYS A 119 -4.96 -10.62 -9.15
N ASN A 120 -5.59 -9.85 -10.04
CA ASN A 120 -5.25 -9.81 -11.46
C ASN A 120 -4.34 -8.62 -11.80
N GLY A 121 -4.02 -7.77 -10.83
CA GLY A 121 -3.24 -6.55 -11.00
C GLY A 121 -4.07 -5.34 -11.44
N ASN A 122 -5.41 -5.41 -11.40
CA ASN A 122 -6.25 -4.26 -11.74
C ASN A 122 -6.36 -3.31 -10.55
N GLU A 123 -6.07 -2.04 -10.78
CA GLU A 123 -6.17 -0.99 -9.77
C GLU A 123 -7.60 -0.84 -9.21
N GLN A 124 -7.67 -0.86 -7.88
CA GLN A 124 -8.89 -0.66 -7.10
C GLN A 124 -8.90 0.73 -6.47
N ASP A 125 -7.77 1.16 -5.91
CA ASP A 125 -7.61 2.49 -5.33
C ASP A 125 -6.14 2.97 -5.39
N ARG A 126 -5.94 4.28 -5.23
CA ARG A 126 -4.64 4.94 -5.31
C ARG A 126 -4.54 6.16 -4.40
N TRP A 127 -3.37 6.37 -3.82
CA TRP A 127 -2.97 7.66 -3.26
C TRP A 127 -1.54 8.01 -3.61
N ILE A 128 -1.20 9.29 -3.44
CA ILE A 128 0.08 9.88 -3.85
C ILE A 128 0.63 10.71 -2.70
N GLY A 129 1.94 10.66 -2.50
CA GLY A 129 2.64 11.48 -1.52
C GLY A 129 2.89 10.78 -0.18
N PHE A 130 3.67 11.45 0.66
CA PHE A 130 4.04 10.95 1.97
C PHE A 130 2.88 11.09 2.96
N LEU A 131 2.71 10.07 3.81
CA LEU A 131 1.89 10.09 5.02
C LEU A 131 2.71 9.50 6.18
N PRO A 132 2.62 10.06 7.41
CA PRO A 132 3.19 9.44 8.61
C PRO A 132 2.45 8.13 8.97
N PRO A 133 2.98 7.28 9.88
CA PRO A 133 2.44 5.94 10.17
C PRO A 133 0.92 5.87 10.41
N GLY A 134 0.38 6.71 11.29
CA GLY A 134 -1.05 6.68 11.63
C GLY A 134 -1.95 7.04 10.45
N ASP A 135 -1.64 8.13 9.74
CA ASP A 135 -2.40 8.55 8.56
C ASP A 135 -2.25 7.55 7.41
N PHE A 136 -1.08 6.91 7.27
CA PHE A 136 -0.86 5.88 6.26
C PHE A 136 -1.74 4.65 6.53
N LEU A 137 -1.83 4.18 7.78
CA LEU A 137 -2.72 3.07 8.15
C LEU A 137 -4.20 3.42 7.96
N ALA A 138 -4.60 4.65 8.30
CA ALA A 138 -5.96 5.14 8.05
C ALA A 138 -6.28 5.17 6.56
N GLN A 139 -5.36 5.66 5.72
CA GLN A 139 -5.47 5.65 4.26
C GLN A 139 -5.58 4.22 3.71
N VAL A 140 -4.74 3.29 4.19
CA VAL A 140 -4.79 1.88 3.76
C VAL A 140 -6.16 1.28 4.07
N ALA A 141 -6.66 1.43 5.29
CA ALA A 141 -7.97 0.91 5.68
C ALA A 141 -9.11 1.55 4.86
N LEU A 142 -9.05 2.86 4.59
CA LEU A 142 -10.02 3.52 3.72
C LEU A 142 -9.97 2.92 2.30
N SER A 143 -8.78 2.72 1.75
CA SER A 143 -8.57 2.17 0.41
C SER A 143 -9.00 0.69 0.30
N GLU A 144 -8.86 -0.11 1.34
CA GLU A 144 -9.47 -1.45 1.41
C GLU A 144 -11.00 -1.36 1.36
N GLY A 145 -11.58 -0.41 2.09
CA GLY A 145 -13.01 -0.09 2.02
C GLY A 145 -13.47 0.29 0.61
N HIS A 146 -12.71 1.14 -0.08
CA HIS A 146 -12.96 1.48 -1.48
C HIS A 146 -12.88 0.27 -2.41
N ALA A 147 -11.85 -0.57 -2.25
CA ALA A 147 -11.68 -1.78 -3.06
C ALA A 147 -12.84 -2.76 -2.86
N ALA A 148 -13.31 -2.96 -1.63
CA ALA A 148 -14.48 -3.77 -1.33
C ALA A 148 -15.76 -3.15 -1.90
N PHE A 149 -15.95 -1.85 -1.73
CA PHE A 149 -17.11 -1.13 -2.23
C PHE A 149 -17.23 -1.19 -3.76
N LYS A 150 -16.11 -1.03 -4.48
CA LYS A 150 -16.04 -1.14 -5.96
C LYS A 150 -16.39 -2.55 -6.46
N LYS A 151 -16.13 -3.58 -5.65
CA LYS A 151 -16.51 -4.97 -5.92
C LYS A 151 -17.93 -5.31 -5.46
N GLU A 152 -18.68 -4.33 -4.97
CA GLU A 152 -20.01 -4.49 -4.38
C GLU A 152 -20.07 -5.42 -3.16
N ASP A 153 -18.91 -5.71 -2.54
CA ASP A 153 -18.86 -6.37 -1.23
C ASP A 153 -19.08 -5.33 -0.14
N PHE A 154 -20.33 -4.88 -0.02
CA PHE A 154 -20.71 -3.85 0.93
C PHE A 154 -20.56 -4.32 2.39
N ASN A 155 -20.58 -5.62 2.66
CA ASN A 155 -20.31 -6.13 4.01
C ASN A 155 -18.83 -6.00 4.38
N ALA A 156 -17.91 -6.29 3.46
CA ALA A 156 -16.49 -6.02 3.66
C ALA A 156 -16.19 -4.53 3.74
N ALA A 157 -16.80 -3.72 2.87
CA ALA A 157 -16.63 -2.27 2.89
C ALA A 157 -17.01 -1.68 4.25
N GLN A 158 -18.15 -2.09 4.83
CA GLN A 158 -18.56 -1.68 6.18
C GLN A 158 -17.47 -1.95 7.22
N ARG A 159 -16.89 -3.16 7.25
CA ARG A 159 -15.85 -3.53 8.24
C ARG A 159 -14.63 -2.60 8.15
N TYR A 160 -14.21 -2.25 6.94
CA TYR A 160 -13.05 -1.36 6.75
C TYR A 160 -13.35 0.08 7.11
N PHE A 161 -14.52 0.62 6.72
CA PHE A 161 -14.91 1.96 7.13
C PHE A 161 -15.13 2.06 8.65
N GLU A 162 -15.68 1.03 9.29
CA GLU A 162 -15.75 0.92 10.75
C GLU A 162 -14.36 0.89 11.41
N LYS A 163 -13.40 0.17 10.82
CA LYS A 163 -12.00 0.18 11.27
C LYS A 163 -11.44 1.60 11.25
N VAL A 164 -11.65 2.37 10.19
CA VAL A 164 -11.23 3.78 10.11
C VAL A 164 -11.86 4.60 11.25
N LEU A 165 -13.17 4.50 11.45
CA LEU A 165 -13.85 5.28 12.50
C LEU A 165 -13.48 4.87 13.92
N LYS A 166 -13.09 3.61 14.13
CA LYS A 166 -12.75 3.08 15.45
C LYS A 166 -11.29 3.32 15.82
N GLU A 167 -10.38 3.11 14.89
CA GLU A 167 -8.93 3.13 15.14
C GLU A 167 -8.28 4.46 14.71
N PHE A 168 -8.92 5.19 13.79
CA PHE A 168 -8.37 6.41 13.18
C PHE A 168 -9.42 7.54 13.14
N SER A 169 -10.23 7.69 14.20
CA SER A 169 -11.36 8.64 14.28
C SER A 169 -10.97 10.10 14.04
N GLU A 170 -9.74 10.47 14.40
CA GLU A 170 -9.21 11.83 14.26
C GLU A 170 -8.51 12.07 12.92
N SER A 171 -8.40 11.05 12.07
CA SER A 171 -7.77 11.19 10.76
C SER A 171 -8.66 11.98 9.80
N ALA A 172 -8.04 12.61 8.80
CA ALA A 172 -8.76 13.30 7.72
C ALA A 172 -9.66 12.35 6.88
N TYR A 173 -9.51 11.04 7.06
CA TYR A 173 -10.26 9.99 6.36
C TYR A 173 -11.56 9.59 7.07
N ALA A 174 -11.73 9.95 8.34
CA ALA A 174 -12.91 9.57 9.11
C ALA A 174 -14.23 10.11 8.52
N PRO A 175 -14.35 11.37 8.03
CA PRO A 175 -15.58 11.85 7.41
C PRO A 175 -15.99 11.04 6.16
N GLU A 176 -15.01 10.68 5.31
CA GLU A 176 -15.23 9.85 4.12
C GLU A 176 -15.68 8.45 4.49
N ALA A 177 -14.99 7.81 5.44
CA ALA A 177 -15.36 6.50 5.96
C ALA A 177 -16.78 6.51 6.55
N ARG A 178 -17.16 7.56 7.30
CA ARG A 178 -18.52 7.67 7.85
C ARG A 178 -19.57 7.74 6.75
N TYR A 179 -19.33 8.55 5.72
CA TYR A 179 -20.22 8.67 4.58
C TYR A 179 -20.40 7.31 3.89
N LEU A 180 -19.30 6.64 3.54
CA LEU A 180 -19.33 5.39 2.80
C LEU A 180 -19.80 4.20 3.64
N LEU A 181 -19.64 4.22 4.96
CA LEU A 181 -20.27 3.28 5.87
C LEU A 181 -21.80 3.34 5.76
N GLY A 182 -22.36 4.55 5.83
CA GLY A 182 -23.80 4.77 5.66
C GLY A 182 -24.33 4.27 4.32
N VAL A 183 -23.61 4.58 3.23
CA VAL A 183 -23.95 4.09 1.89
C VAL A 183 -23.88 2.57 1.83
N SER A 184 -22.86 1.96 2.41
CA SER A 184 -22.69 0.51 2.40
C SER A 184 -23.82 -0.19 3.19
N GLN A 185 -24.22 0.36 4.34
CA GLN A 185 -25.36 -0.13 5.12
C GLN A 185 -26.68 -0.05 4.34
N TYR A 186 -26.92 1.07 3.67
CA TYR A 186 -28.06 1.21 2.76
C TYR A 186 -28.01 0.20 1.62
N LYS A 187 -26.85 -0.02 0.99
CA LYS A 187 -26.71 -0.95 -0.14
C LYS A 187 -26.96 -2.41 0.27
N VAL A 188 -26.69 -2.77 1.53
CA VAL A 188 -27.03 -4.09 2.08
C VAL A 188 -28.51 -4.20 2.43
N THR A 189 -29.07 -3.20 3.11
CA THR A 189 -30.41 -3.29 3.73
C THR A 189 -31.55 -2.73 2.88
N HIS A 190 -31.24 -1.86 1.94
CA HIS A 190 -32.18 -0.98 1.24
C HIS A 190 -33.00 -0.05 2.15
N ASP A 191 -32.56 0.13 3.40
CA ASP A 191 -33.20 1.00 4.38
C ASP A 191 -32.56 2.40 4.36
N SER A 192 -33.31 3.40 3.88
CA SER A 192 -32.85 4.79 3.81
C SER A 192 -32.63 5.43 5.18
N SER A 193 -33.09 4.82 6.28
CA SER A 193 -32.83 5.29 7.64
C SER A 193 -31.33 5.38 7.94
N TYR A 194 -30.50 4.50 7.37
CA TYR A 194 -29.04 4.54 7.51
C TYR A 194 -28.43 5.79 6.87
N LEU A 195 -28.95 6.23 5.72
CA LEU A 195 -28.48 7.44 5.04
C LEU A 195 -28.86 8.69 5.86
N LYS A 196 -30.10 8.75 6.34
CA LYS A 196 -30.57 9.86 7.19
C LYS A 196 -29.74 9.97 8.48
N LYS A 197 -29.55 8.85 9.17
CA LYS A 197 -28.71 8.78 10.37
C LYS A 197 -27.27 9.23 10.08
N THR A 198 -26.71 8.78 8.96
CA THR A 198 -25.35 9.17 8.54
C THR A 198 -25.24 10.69 8.37
N TRP A 199 -26.21 11.32 7.72
CA TRP A 199 -26.25 12.78 7.62
C TRP A 199 -26.29 13.46 8.99
N GLU A 200 -27.16 13.00 9.90
CA GLU A 200 -27.27 13.56 11.26
C GLU A 200 -25.95 13.45 12.03
N ASP A 201 -25.30 12.29 11.97
CA ASP A 201 -24.02 12.04 12.63
C ASP A 201 -22.89 12.90 12.03
N MET A 202 -22.83 13.02 10.71
CA MET A 202 -21.82 13.84 10.03
C MET A 202 -22.00 15.33 10.29
N LYS A 203 -23.24 15.81 10.35
CA LYS A 203 -23.53 17.20 10.73
C LYS A 203 -23.04 17.51 12.16
N ALA A 204 -23.14 16.54 13.07
CA ALA A 204 -22.69 16.71 14.45
C ALA A 204 -21.15 16.65 14.58
N GLN A 205 -20.51 15.70 13.89
CA GLN A 205 -19.08 15.39 14.09
C GLN A 205 -18.17 16.16 13.13
N TYR A 206 -18.62 16.40 11.90
CA TYR A 206 -17.80 16.96 10.81
C TYR A 206 -18.54 18.10 10.07
N PRO A 207 -19.09 19.12 10.78
CA PRO A 207 -20.05 20.07 10.20
C PRO A 207 -19.56 20.83 8.95
N ASN A 208 -18.25 21.04 8.83
CA ASN A 208 -17.65 21.82 7.75
C ASN A 208 -17.02 20.96 6.63
N ASP A 209 -17.02 19.64 6.77
CA ASP A 209 -16.36 18.73 5.83
C ASP A 209 -17.12 18.62 4.50
N ASN A 210 -16.40 18.38 3.40
CA ASN A 210 -17.01 18.21 2.09
C ASN A 210 -17.89 16.96 2.00
N TRP A 211 -17.56 15.89 2.72
CA TRP A 211 -18.40 14.70 2.79
C TRP A 211 -19.72 14.96 3.52
N THR A 212 -19.73 15.86 4.51
CA THR A 212 -20.95 16.32 5.17
C THR A 212 -21.85 17.07 4.18
N LYS A 213 -21.27 17.95 3.34
CA LYS A 213 -22.02 18.62 2.26
C LYS A 213 -22.60 17.63 1.24
N LYS A 214 -21.94 16.51 0.97
CA LYS A 214 -22.49 15.44 0.11
C LYS A 214 -23.65 14.72 0.82
N ALA A 215 -23.50 14.40 2.10
CA ALA A 215 -24.51 13.69 2.90
C ALA A 215 -25.81 14.50 3.08
N SER A 216 -25.76 15.84 2.97
CA SER A 216 -26.96 16.67 3.10
C SER A 216 -28.06 16.35 2.08
N ALA A 217 -27.73 15.64 0.99
CA ALA A 217 -28.71 15.10 0.05
C ALA A 217 -29.71 14.11 0.68
N TRP A 218 -29.40 13.56 1.87
CA TRP A 218 -30.24 12.59 2.60
C TRP A 218 -30.99 13.20 3.79
N GLY A 219 -30.91 14.53 3.97
CA GLY A 219 -31.40 15.22 5.16
C GLY A 219 -32.86 15.67 5.14
N ASN A 220 -33.59 15.39 4.06
CA ASN A 220 -34.99 15.82 3.86
C ASN A 220 -35.98 14.69 4.14
#